data_AF-A0A4Q5LV92-F1
#
_entry.id   AF-A0A4Q5LV92-F1
#
_cell.length_a   1.000
_cell.length_b   1.000
_cell.length_c   1.000
_cell.angle_alpha   90.00
_cell.angle_beta   90.00
_cell.angle_gamma   90.00
#
_symmetry.space_group_name_H-M   'P 1'
#
loop_
_entity.id
_entity.type
_entity.pdbx_description
1 polymer ?
#
loop_
_entity_poly.entity_id
_entity_poly.type
_entity_poly.pdbx_seq_one_letter_code
_entity_poly.pdbx_strand_id
1 'polypeptide(L)'
;MANKLFIVCPFSGLETFIRKKYGNEVFFLTYAGTVLETHDFVYNLGVKHLIFKERIKTIYIVNDTSCRFINSIIKRKKLAGLTCEKVIEELYIEYYFSYFQSQQYLHNNIIWQN
;
A
#
# COMPACT_ATOMS: atom_id res chain seq x y z
N MET A 1 10.04 20.53 -15.58
CA MET A 1 9.46 19.18 -15.32
C MET A 1 8.92 19.14 -13.90
N ALA A 2 7.80 18.46 -13.68
CA ALA A 2 7.23 18.27 -12.35
C ALA A 2 7.82 17.02 -11.69
N ASN A 3 8.43 17.18 -10.52
CA ASN A 3 9.04 16.10 -9.76
C ASN A 3 7.94 15.22 -9.13
N LYS A 4 8.17 13.90 -9.19
CA LYS A 4 7.24 12.87 -8.75
C LYS A 4 7.78 12.18 -7.51
N LEU A 5 6.90 11.98 -6.53
CA LEU A 5 7.18 11.19 -5.34
C LEU A 5 6.33 9.93 -5.35
N PHE A 6 6.96 8.77 -5.22
CA PHE A 6 6.29 7.48 -5.10
C PHE A 6 6.40 6.98 -3.67
N ILE A 7 5.25 6.71 -3.05
CA ILE A 7 5.18 6.03 -1.76
C ILE A 7 4.95 4.55 -2.05
N VAL A 8 5.88 3.71 -1.62
CA VAL A 8 5.93 2.29 -2.00
C VAL A 8 6.19 1.38 -0.81
N CYS A 9 5.78 0.12 -0.94
CA CYS A 9 6.17 -0.92 0.00
C CYS A 9 7.57 -1.44 -0.32
N PRO A 10 8.54 -1.42 0.62
CA PRO A 10 9.89 -1.94 0.37
C PRO A 10 9.87 -3.44 0.07
N PHE A 11 8.88 -4.18 0.55
CA PHE A 11 8.74 -5.62 0.32
C PHE A 11 8.15 -5.99 -1.05
N SER A 12 7.71 -5.00 -1.83
CA SER A 12 7.09 -5.22 -3.15
C SER A 12 8.11 -5.24 -4.30
N GLY A 13 9.32 -4.71 -4.10
CA GLY A 13 10.31 -4.57 -5.18
C GLY A 13 9.89 -3.58 -6.28
N LEU A 14 8.87 -2.75 -6.06
CA LEU A 14 8.31 -1.85 -7.07
C LEU A 14 9.24 -0.72 -7.52
N GLU A 15 10.24 -0.35 -6.72
CA GLU A 15 11.15 0.77 -7.08
C GLU A 15 11.83 0.55 -8.43
N THR A 16 12.36 -0.65 -8.68
CA THR A 16 13.02 -0.99 -9.94
C THR A 16 12.06 -0.86 -11.12
N PHE A 17 10.82 -1.34 -10.95
CA PHE A 17 9.78 -1.22 -11.97
C PHE A 17 9.44 0.24 -12.26
N ILE A 18 9.28 1.06 -11.21
CA ILE A 18 8.96 2.49 -11.33
C ILE A 18 10.10 3.24 -12.01
N ARG A 19 11.36 3.01 -11.61
CA ARG A 19 12.53 3.63 -12.25
C ARG A 19 12.64 3.27 -13.72
N LYS A 20 12.38 2.00 -14.08
CA LYS A 20 12.35 1.58 -15.50
C LYS A 20 11.29 2.32 -16.32
N LYS A 21 10.14 2.65 -15.71
CA LYS A 21 9.01 3.32 -16.39
C LYS A 21 9.13 4.84 -16.44
N TYR A 22 9.61 5.47 -15.37
CA TYR A 22 9.58 6.93 -15.19
C TYR A 22 10.99 7.57 -15.21
N GLY A 23 12.05 6.77 -15.35
CA GLY A 23 13.44 7.23 -15.29
C GLY A 23 13.98 7.28 -13.86
N ASN A 24 15.23 7.72 -13.73
CA ASN A 24 15.92 7.82 -12.43
C ASN A 24 15.60 9.09 -11.65
N GLU A 25 15.00 10.10 -12.30
CA GLU A 25 14.63 11.39 -11.71
C GLU A 25 13.26 11.34 -11.01
N VAL A 26 13.13 10.41 -10.07
CA VAL A 26 11.93 10.24 -9.23
C VAL A 26 12.34 10.03 -7.77
N PHE A 27 11.49 10.49 -6.87
CA PHE A 27 11.69 10.35 -5.42
C PHE A 27 10.89 9.17 -4.88
N PHE A 28 11.38 8.55 -3.82
CA PHE A 28 10.72 7.46 -3.13
C PHE A 28 10.60 7.75 -1.63
N LEU A 29 9.45 7.38 -1.06
CA LEU A 29 9.26 7.18 0.37
C LEU A 29 8.78 5.75 0.57
N THR A 30 9.41 5.02 1.49
CA THR A 30 9.13 3.60 1.68
C THR A 30 8.42 3.33 2.99
N TYR A 31 7.29 2.63 2.94
CA TYR A 31 6.53 2.19 4.11
C TYR A 31 6.06 0.76 3.94
N ALA A 32 6.19 -0.07 4.97
CA ALA A 32 5.69 -1.44 4.94
C ALA A 32 4.18 -1.46 4.66
N GLY A 33 3.78 -2.14 3.57
CA GLY A 33 2.40 -2.16 3.07
C GLY A 33 1.87 -0.79 2.60
N THR A 34 2.75 0.19 2.39
CA THR A 34 2.39 1.56 2.02
C THR A 34 1.46 2.23 3.05
N VAL A 35 1.54 1.79 4.32
CA VAL A 35 0.81 2.37 5.45
C VAL A 35 1.67 3.48 6.05
N LEU A 36 1.26 4.74 5.87
CA LEU A 36 1.99 5.88 6.41
C LEU A 36 1.71 6.06 7.89
N GLU A 37 2.78 6.09 8.70
CA GLU A 37 2.70 6.55 10.08
C GLU A 37 2.83 8.08 10.11
N THR A 38 1.74 8.75 10.51
CA THR A 38 1.66 10.23 10.51
C THR A 38 1.91 10.83 11.89
N HIS A 39 2.20 10.02 12.91
CA HIS A 39 2.38 10.49 14.28
C HIS A 39 3.79 11.02 14.58
N ASP A 40 4.79 10.69 13.74
CA ASP A 40 6.15 11.19 13.90
C ASP A 40 6.28 12.61 13.30
N PHE A 41 6.31 13.61 14.18
CA PHE A 41 6.46 15.01 13.80
C PHE A 41 7.76 15.30 13.04
N VAL A 42 8.89 14.71 13.48
CA VAL A 42 10.21 14.96 12.87
C VAL A 42 10.25 14.37 11.47
N TYR A 43 9.74 13.16 11.33
CA TYR A 43 9.61 12.50 10.03
C TYR A 43 8.70 13.32 9.09
N ASN A 44 7.52 13.74 9.55
CA ASN A 44 6.59 14.55 8.75
C ASN A 44 7.21 15.88 8.32
N LEU A 45 7.99 16.52 9.20
CA LEU A 45 8.73 17.73 8.87
C LEU A 45 9.78 17.46 7.78
N GLY A 46 10.46 16.32 7.83
CA GLY A 46 11.39 15.86 6.79
C GLY A 46 10.70 15.63 5.44
N VAL A 47 9.56 14.94 5.42
CA VAL A 47 8.76 14.74 4.20
C VAL A 47 8.27 16.07 3.63
N LYS A 48 7.78 16.97 4.50
CA LYS A 48 7.38 18.33 4.09
C LYS A 48 8.56 19.06 3.47
N HIS A 49 9.73 19.05 4.12
CA HIS A 49 10.94 19.68 3.61
C HIS A 49 11.33 19.13 2.23
N LEU A 50 11.30 17.81 2.04
CA LEU A 50 11.53 17.14 0.75
C LEU A 50 10.57 17.65 -0.32
N ILE A 51 9.26 17.65 -0.05
CA ILE A 51 8.23 18.10 -0.98
C ILE A 51 8.45 19.55 -1.43
N PHE A 52 8.76 20.44 -0.49
CA PHE A 52 9.01 21.85 -0.79
C PHE A 52 10.32 22.06 -1.57
N LYS A 53 11.42 21.48 -1.08
CA LYS A 53 12.76 21.65 -1.67
C LYS A 53 12.82 21.12 -3.09
N GLU A 54 12.29 19.91 -3.30
CA GLU A 54 12.32 19.23 -4.60
C GLU A 54 11.12 19.63 -5.48
N ARG A 55 10.30 20.59 -5.04
CA ARG A 55 9.15 21.11 -5.80
C ARG A 55 8.24 19.97 -6.32
N ILE A 56 8.01 18.95 -5.51
CA ILE A 56 7.17 17.81 -5.86
C ILE A 56 5.75 18.32 -6.13
N LYS A 57 5.19 17.94 -7.28
CA LYS A 57 3.82 18.32 -7.68
C LYS A 57 2.86 17.15 -7.73
N THR A 58 3.38 15.93 -7.75
CA THR A 58 2.57 14.71 -7.85
C THR A 58 3.11 13.66 -6.90
N ILE A 59 2.22 13.14 -6.05
CA ILE A 59 2.49 12.07 -5.12
C ILE A 59 1.68 10.85 -5.58
N TYR A 60 2.34 9.72 -5.76
CA TYR A 60 1.73 8.44 -6.13
C TYR A 60 1.82 7.50 -4.94
N ILE A 61 0.68 6.96 -4.50
CA ILE A 61 0.63 5.88 -3.51
C ILE A 61 0.50 4.57 -4.29
N VAL A 62 1.49 3.69 -4.16
CA VAL A 62 1.56 2.47 -4.98
C VAL A 62 1.54 1.23 -4.09
N ASN A 63 0.64 0.32 -4.44
CA ASN A 63 0.56 -1.01 -3.83
C ASN A 63 0.73 -2.08 -4.90
N ASP A 64 1.40 -3.16 -4.53
CA ASP A 64 1.50 -4.39 -5.31
C ASP A 64 0.53 -5.42 -4.72
N THR A 65 -0.42 -5.89 -5.51
CA THR A 65 -1.38 -6.93 -5.10
C THR A 65 -0.69 -8.27 -4.84
N SER A 66 0.51 -8.46 -5.39
CA SER A 66 1.36 -9.63 -5.17
C SER A 66 2.36 -9.44 -4.01
N CYS A 67 2.28 -8.31 -3.28
CA CYS A 67 3.22 -7.98 -2.22
C CYS A 67 3.28 -9.09 -1.16
N ARG A 68 4.44 -9.73 -1.03
CA ARG A 68 4.69 -10.83 -0.08
C ARG A 68 4.38 -10.47 1.38
N PHE A 69 4.59 -9.20 1.76
CA PHE A 69 4.32 -8.71 3.11
C PHE A 69 2.81 -8.61 3.41
N ILE A 70 2.05 -8.00 2.50
CA ILE A 70 0.58 -7.93 2.62
C ILE A 70 -0.02 -9.34 2.59
N ASN A 71 0.46 -10.18 1.66
CA ASN A 71 0.02 -11.56 1.54
C ASN A 71 0.36 -12.42 2.77
N SER A 72 1.44 -12.14 3.49
CA SER A 72 1.71 -12.84 4.75
C SER A 72 0.73 -12.47 5.86
N ILE A 73 0.33 -11.19 5.94
CA ILE A 73 -0.65 -10.71 6.92
C ILE A 73 -2.02 -11.32 6.63
N ILE A 74 -2.50 -11.23 5.39
CA ILE A 74 -3.80 -11.80 4.97
C ILE A 74 -3.85 -13.31 5.25
N LYS A 75 -2.76 -14.04 5.00
CA LYS A 75 -2.68 -15.48 5.25
C LYS A 75 -2.42 -15.83 6.73
N ARG A 76 -2.45 -14.84 7.63
CA ARG A 76 -2.17 -15.00 9.07
C ARG A 76 -0.89 -15.76 9.36
N LYS A 77 0.14 -15.54 8.53
CA LYS A 77 1.49 -16.02 8.85
C LYS A 77 2.02 -15.22 10.05
N LYS A 78 3.07 -15.74 10.69
CA LYS A 78 3.68 -15.07 11.85
C LYS A 78 4.04 -13.62 11.51
N LEU A 79 3.44 -12.69 12.25
CA LEU A 79 3.68 -11.26 12.11
C LEU A 79 5.09 -10.90 12.57
N ALA A 80 5.67 -9.88 11.95
CA ALA A 80 6.98 -9.33 12.27
C ALA A 80 6.95 -8.35 13.46
N GLY A 81 5.76 -7.95 13.91
CA GLY A 81 5.54 -7.00 15.01
C GLY A 81 5.48 -5.53 14.59
N LEU A 82 5.26 -5.24 13.30
CA LEU A 82 5.13 -3.87 12.79
C LEU A 82 3.71 -3.36 13.02
N THR A 83 3.57 -2.09 13.40
CA THR A 83 2.26 -1.44 13.64
C THR A 83 1.34 -1.56 12.42
N CYS A 84 1.89 -1.41 11.21
CA CYS A 84 1.13 -1.49 9.98
C CYS A 84 0.50 -2.88 9.71
N GLU A 85 1.01 -3.95 10.33
CA GLU A 85 0.43 -5.29 10.15
C GLU A 85 -1.00 -5.36 10.67
N LYS A 86 -1.26 -4.74 11.83
CA LYS A 86 -2.61 -4.67 12.42
C LYS A 86 -3.55 -3.85 11.54
N VAL A 87 -3.09 -2.70 11.07
CA VAL A 87 -3.88 -1.84 10.17
C VAL A 87 -4.29 -2.60 8.91
N ILE A 88 -3.37 -3.36 8.32
CA ILE A 88 -3.65 -4.16 7.11
C ILE A 88 -4.61 -5.32 7.41
N GLU A 89 -4.45 -5.99 8.55
CA GLU A 89 -5.34 -7.08 8.97
C GLU A 89 -6.77 -6.55 9.21
N GLU A 90 -6.90 -5.44 9.92
CA GLU A 90 -8.19 -4.77 10.20
C GLU A 90 -8.88 -4.34 8.90
N LEU A 91 -8.16 -3.66 8.00
CA LEU A 91 -8.68 -3.29 6.68
C LEU A 91 -9.14 -4.52 5.88
N TYR A 92 -8.35 -5.60 5.91
CA TYR A 92 -8.73 -6.82 5.23
C TYR A 92 -10.01 -7.41 5.81
N ILE A 93 -10.14 -7.51 7.14
CA ILE A 93 -11.36 -8.03 7.78
C ILE A 93 -12.58 -7.16 7.46
N GLU A 94 -12.46 -5.84 7.62
CA GLU A 94 -13.55 -4.87 7.41
C GLU A 94 -14.11 -4.96 5.98
N TYR A 95 -13.21 -4.97 4.99
CA TYR A 95 -13.63 -4.93 3.59
C TYR A 95 -13.84 -6.32 2.97
N TYR A 96 -13.14 -7.35 3.43
CA TYR A 96 -13.34 -8.69 2.88
C TYR A 96 -14.77 -9.19 3.15
N PHE A 97 -15.27 -9.03 4.38
CA PHE A 97 -16.63 -9.47 4.68
C PHE A 97 -17.68 -8.64 3.92
N SER A 98 -17.54 -7.32 3.87
CA SER A 98 -18.51 -6.46 3.18
C SER A 98 -18.55 -6.67 1.66
N TYR A 99 -17.39 -6.88 1.02
CA TYR A 99 -17.33 -7.06 -0.44
C TYR A 99 -17.53 -8.51 -0.90
N PHE A 100 -17.20 -9.53 -0.09
CA PHE A 100 -17.25 -10.93 -0.52
C PHE A 100 -18.35 -11.77 0.13
N GLN A 101 -18.94 -11.40 1.28
CA GLN A 101 -20.15 -12.11 1.75
C GLN A 101 -21.31 -11.89 0.78
N SER A 102 -21.51 -10.67 0.26
CA SER A 102 -22.57 -10.37 -0.71
C SER A 102 -22.43 -11.17 -2.02
N GLN A 103 -21.20 -11.47 -2.45
CA GLN A 103 -20.91 -12.28 -3.64
C GLN A 103 -21.14 -13.78 -3.41
N GLN A 104 -20.89 -14.28 -2.19
CA GLN A 104 -21.14 -15.67 -1.85
C GLN A 104 -22.66 -15.98 -1.78
N TYR A 105 -23.48 -15.02 -1.34
CA TYR A 105 -24.94 -15.11 -1.44
C TYR A 105 -25.46 -15.03 -2.89
N LEU A 106 -24.85 -14.20 -3.75
CA LEU A 106 -25.23 -14.12 -5.17
C LEU A 106 -24.85 -15.39 -5.94
N HIS A 107 -23.67 -15.95 -5.70
CA HIS A 107 -23.21 -17.17 -6.39
C HIS A 107 -24.03 -18.40 -5.97
N ASN A 108 -24.41 -18.50 -4.69
CA ASN A 108 -25.22 -19.62 -4.22
C ASN A 108 -26.70 -19.54 -4.63
N ASN A 109 -27.25 -18.35 -4.92
CA ASN A 109 -28.64 -18.21 -5.36
C ASN A 109 -28.86 -18.39 -6.87
N ILE A 110 -27.79 -18.37 -7.68
CA ILE A 110 -27.86 -18.61 -9.14
C ILE A 110 -27.80 -20.12 -9.45
N ILE A 111 -27.22 -20.94 -8.57
CA ILE A 111 -27.01 -22.38 -8.81
C ILE A 111 -28.26 -23.23 -8.49
N TRP A 112 -29.29 -22.67 -7.83
CA TRP A 112 -30.53 -23.38 -7.49
C TRP A 112 -31.76 -23.00 -8.36
N GLN A 113 -31.57 -22.35 -9.51
CA GLN A 113 -32.68 -22.01 -10.43
C GLN A 113 -32.55 -22.59 -11.85
N ASN A 114 -31.75 -23.64 -12.07
CA ASN A 114 -31.74 -24.41 -13.31
C ASN A 114 -31.99 -25.89 -13.04
#